data_AF-A0AAW0VQQ1-F1
#
_entry.id   AF-A0AAW0VQQ1-F1
#
_cell.length_a   1.000
_cell.length_b   1.000
_cell.length_c   1.000
_cell.angle_alpha   90.00
_cell.angle_beta   90.00
_cell.angle_gamma   90.00
#
_symmetry.space_group_name_H-M   'P 1'
#
loop_
_entity.id
_entity.type
_entity.pdbx_description
1 polymer ?
#
loop_
_entity_poly.entity_id
_entity_poly.type
_entity_poly.pdbx_seq_one_letter_code
_entity_poly.pdbx_strand_id
1 'polypeptide(L)'
;MSWSRFMAVGLVVVVVSYKVKEMMEEPPLPHLEPDPWWGPGEPQDEDVSINRFSINISDEDLRDFKARLALPLRLTPALEGANFTYGMNSDTLQKIVKYWREKYDWREREARLNSYPHYKTRIEGLDIHFMRADSKIGSAKNVKAVPLLLIHGWPDSIVGFLDILPLLTHPQEGSNVVFDVICPSIPGFG
;
A
#
# COMPACT_ATOMS: atom_id res chain seq x y z
N MET A 1 -37.09 57.97 8.81
CA MET A 1 -36.06 56.92 8.63
C MET A 1 -35.65 56.94 7.16
N SER A 2 -34.39 57.21 6.83
CA SER A 2 -33.95 57.53 5.46
C SER A 2 -34.01 56.31 4.52
N TRP A 3 -34.51 56.51 3.30
CA TRP A 3 -34.55 55.54 2.19
C TRP A 3 -33.19 54.89 1.91
N SER A 4 -32.09 55.61 2.18
CA SER A 4 -30.72 55.11 2.04
C SER A 4 -30.40 53.93 2.95
N ARG A 5 -31.00 53.86 4.15
CA ARG A 5 -30.80 52.74 5.09
C ARG A 5 -31.48 51.45 4.61
N PHE A 6 -32.66 51.57 4.01
CA PHE A 6 -33.38 50.41 3.45
C PHE A 6 -32.64 49.82 2.25
N MET A 7 -32.10 50.66 1.35
CA MET A 7 -31.29 50.19 0.22
C MET A 7 -29.99 49.52 0.67
N ALA A 8 -29.32 50.06 1.69
CA ALA A 8 -28.10 49.46 2.23
C ALA A 8 -28.36 48.08 2.86
N VAL A 9 -29.44 47.93 3.63
CA VAL A 9 -29.84 46.63 4.21
C VAL A 9 -30.21 45.64 3.12
N GLY A 10 -30.97 46.06 2.10
CA GLY A 10 -31.32 45.22 0.96
C GLY A 10 -30.08 44.69 0.21
N LEU A 11 -29.08 45.55 -0.03
CA LEU A 11 -27.82 45.15 -0.67
C LEU A 11 -27.05 44.11 0.17
N VAL A 12 -26.97 44.32 1.49
CA VAL A 12 -26.30 43.37 2.40
C VAL A 12 -27.01 42.02 2.38
N VAL A 13 -28.34 41.99 2.43
CA VAL A 13 -29.10 40.74 2.35
C VAL A 13 -28.83 40.03 1.03
N VAL A 14 -28.82 40.73 -0.10
CA VAL A 14 -28.51 40.12 -1.42
C VAL A 14 -27.10 39.54 -1.46
N VAL A 15 -26.10 40.27 -0.96
CA VAL A 15 -24.71 39.80 -0.93
C VAL A 15 -24.56 38.59 -0.01
N VAL A 16 -25.17 38.63 1.18
CA VAL A 16 -25.16 37.49 2.12
C VAL A 16 -25.89 36.29 1.52
N SER A 17 -27.06 36.49 0.92
CA SER A 17 -27.80 35.41 0.25
C SER A 17 -27.03 34.81 -0.93
N TYR A 18 -26.33 35.63 -1.71
CA TYR A 18 -25.47 35.16 -2.80
C TYR A 18 -24.29 34.35 -2.27
N LYS A 19 -23.61 34.83 -1.23
CA LYS A 19 -22.48 34.12 -0.61
C LYS A 19 -22.91 32.83 0.09
N VAL A 20 -24.08 32.83 0.72
CA VAL A 20 -24.67 31.60 1.30
C VAL A 20 -25.01 30.61 0.19
N LYS A 21 -25.61 31.05 -0.93
CA LYS A 21 -25.89 30.19 -2.09
C LYS A 21 -24.60 29.61 -2.68
N GLU A 22 -23.58 30.43 -2.90
CA GLU A 22 -22.27 30.03 -3.41
C GLU A 22 -21.57 29.03 -2.47
N MET A 23 -21.68 29.20 -1.15
CA MET A 23 -21.07 28.30 -0.16
C MET A 23 -21.88 27.00 0.04
N MET A 24 -23.18 27.02 -0.29
CA MET A 24 -24.06 25.84 -0.24
C MET A 24 -24.17 25.12 -1.58
N GLU A 25 -23.65 25.71 -2.68
CA GLU A 25 -23.57 25.05 -3.97
C GLU A 25 -22.49 23.97 -3.90
N GLU A 26 -22.87 22.76 -4.26
CA GLU A 26 -21.91 21.67 -4.42
C GLU A 26 -20.96 22.04 -5.56
N PRO A 27 -19.63 22.01 -5.34
CA PRO A 27 -18.69 22.25 -6.43
C PRO A 27 -18.94 21.21 -7.53
N PRO A 28 -18.79 21.59 -8.81
CA PRO A 28 -18.89 20.62 -9.90
C PRO A 28 -17.89 19.50 -9.66
N LEU A 29 -18.29 18.27 -9.98
CA LEU A 29 -17.38 17.13 -9.90
C LEU A 29 -16.12 17.43 -10.72
N PRO A 30 -14.92 17.11 -10.20
CA PRO A 30 -13.70 17.30 -10.95
C PRO A 30 -13.77 16.50 -12.25
N HIS A 31 -13.32 17.10 -13.35
CA HIS A 31 -13.11 16.37 -14.59
C HIS A 31 -11.92 15.43 -14.37
N LEU A 32 -12.18 14.13 -14.23
CA LEU A 32 -11.16 13.11 -14.23
C LEU A 32 -10.82 12.78 -15.68
N GLU A 33 -9.56 12.92 -16.07
CA GLU A 33 -9.12 12.41 -17.36
C GLU A 33 -9.33 10.89 -17.38
N PRO A 34 -10.03 10.36 -18.39
CA PRO A 34 -10.15 8.92 -18.55
C PRO A 34 -8.78 8.37 -18.94
N ASP A 35 -8.30 7.40 -18.16
CA ASP A 35 -7.14 6.55 -18.43
C ASP A 35 -5.81 7.32 -18.68
N PRO A 36 -5.27 8.01 -17.65
CA PRO A 36 -3.98 8.70 -17.76
C PRO A 36 -2.84 7.73 -18.09
N TRP A 37 -1.76 8.23 -18.69
CA TRP A 37 -0.56 7.45 -18.98
C TRP A 37 0.59 7.84 -18.05
N TRP A 38 1.08 6.87 -17.26
CA TRP A 38 2.17 7.05 -16.30
C TRP A 38 3.47 6.37 -16.72
N GLY A 39 3.43 5.61 -17.81
CA GLY A 39 4.59 4.94 -18.38
C GLY A 39 5.58 5.91 -19.04
N PRO A 40 6.79 5.44 -19.35
CA PRO A 40 7.75 6.24 -20.09
C PRO A 40 7.28 6.48 -21.54
N GLY A 41 7.37 7.73 -21.99
CA GLY A 41 7.03 8.11 -23.37
C GLY A 41 5.53 8.32 -23.61
N GLU A 42 5.14 8.41 -24.88
CA GLU A 42 3.74 8.57 -25.30
C GLU A 42 2.93 7.29 -25.06
N PRO A 43 1.60 7.40 -24.89
CA PRO A 43 0.71 6.24 -24.79
C PRO A 43 0.87 5.27 -25.95
N GLN A 44 0.90 3.98 -25.62
CA GLN A 44 1.06 2.88 -26.58
C GLN A 44 -0.01 1.80 -26.33
N ASP A 45 -0.20 0.93 -27.31
CA ASP A 45 -0.99 -0.29 -27.11
C ASP A 45 -0.36 -1.14 -26.01
N GLU A 46 -1.12 -1.42 -24.95
CA GLU A 46 -0.64 -2.17 -23.79
C GLU A 46 -1.02 -3.64 -23.86
N ASP A 47 -0.07 -4.52 -23.56
CA ASP A 47 -0.39 -5.92 -23.26
C ASP A 47 -0.96 -6.02 -21.84
N VAL A 48 -2.28 -6.11 -21.75
CA VAL A 48 -3.04 -6.25 -20.50
C VAL A 48 -3.10 -7.70 -19.99
N SER A 49 -2.32 -8.62 -20.56
CA SER A 49 -2.24 -10.00 -20.12
C SER A 49 -1.73 -10.11 -18.67
N ILE A 50 -2.30 -11.05 -17.91
CA ILE A 50 -1.91 -11.30 -16.53
C ILE A 50 -0.83 -12.39 -16.52
N ASN A 51 0.40 -11.96 -16.29
CA ASN A 51 1.58 -12.82 -16.35
C ASN A 51 2.00 -13.31 -14.97
N ARG A 52 2.36 -14.59 -14.84
CA ARG A 52 2.95 -15.14 -13.61
C ARG A 52 4.24 -14.41 -13.27
N PHE A 53 4.42 -14.07 -12.01
CA PHE A 53 5.63 -13.50 -11.45
C PHE A 53 6.14 -14.41 -10.33
N SER A 54 7.46 -14.45 -10.14
CA SER A 54 8.08 -15.09 -8.99
C SER A 54 9.18 -14.16 -8.48
N ILE A 55 9.19 -13.97 -7.16
CA ILE A 55 10.24 -13.20 -6.49
C ILE A 55 11.51 -14.04 -6.52
N ASN A 56 12.55 -13.51 -7.15
CA ASN A 56 13.84 -14.18 -7.26
C ASN A 56 14.96 -13.14 -7.16
N ILE A 57 15.52 -13.01 -5.96
CA ILE A 57 16.64 -12.12 -5.68
C ILE A 57 17.93 -12.84 -6.02
N SER A 58 18.78 -12.18 -6.81
CA SER A 58 20.01 -12.79 -7.30
C SER A 58 20.96 -13.11 -6.15
N ASP A 59 21.79 -14.16 -6.29
CA ASP A 59 22.86 -14.41 -5.33
C ASP A 59 23.88 -13.25 -5.28
N GLU A 60 23.97 -12.46 -6.35
CA GLU A 60 24.81 -11.26 -6.40
C GLU A 60 24.30 -10.18 -5.44
N ASP A 61 23.00 -9.87 -5.48
CA ASP A 61 22.38 -8.91 -4.56
C ASP A 61 22.52 -9.38 -3.11
N LEU A 62 22.37 -10.69 -2.85
CA LEU A 62 22.55 -11.23 -1.50
C LEU A 62 24.00 -11.18 -1.03
N ARG A 63 24.97 -11.35 -1.93
CA ARG A 63 26.39 -11.17 -1.60
C ARG A 63 26.70 -9.71 -1.31
N ASP A 64 26.23 -8.79 -2.14
CA ASP A 64 26.39 -7.34 -1.91
C ASP A 64 25.75 -6.91 -0.58
N PHE A 65 24.52 -7.35 -0.32
CA PHE A 65 23.82 -7.15 0.95
C PHE A 65 24.66 -7.61 2.16
N LYS A 66 25.16 -8.85 2.12
CA LYS A 66 26.00 -9.40 3.20
C LYS A 66 27.32 -8.65 3.35
N ALA A 67 27.95 -8.25 2.23
CA ALA A 67 29.20 -7.49 2.24
C ALA A 67 29.01 -6.11 2.89
N ARG A 68 27.93 -5.39 2.54
CA ARG A 68 27.59 -4.10 3.18
C ARG A 68 27.31 -4.27 4.66
N LEU A 69 26.54 -5.29 5.02
CA LEU A 69 26.27 -5.58 6.42
C LEU A 69 27.54 -5.92 7.19
N ALA A 70 28.55 -6.54 6.60
CA ALA A 70 29.79 -6.92 7.28
C ALA A 70 30.68 -5.72 7.68
N LEU A 71 30.44 -4.52 7.11
CA LEU A 71 31.22 -3.33 7.44
C LEU A 71 31.08 -2.93 8.93
N PRO A 72 32.12 -2.37 9.56
CA PRO A 72 32.05 -1.94 10.96
C PRO A 72 30.95 -0.90 11.20
N LEU A 73 30.13 -1.12 12.24
CA LEU A 73 29.14 -0.15 12.69
C LEU A 73 29.86 0.96 13.46
N ARG A 74 29.87 2.18 12.91
CA ARG A 74 30.36 3.38 13.60
C ARG A 74 29.16 4.16 14.14
N LEU A 75 28.75 3.84 15.37
CA LEU A 75 27.57 4.43 16.00
C LEU A 75 27.96 5.24 17.23
N THR A 76 27.29 6.38 17.45
CA THR A 76 27.38 7.13 18.70
C THR A 76 26.63 6.36 19.80
N PRO A 77 27.18 6.22 21.02
CA PRO A 77 26.49 5.59 22.14
C PRO A 77 25.16 6.28 22.44
N ALA A 78 24.14 5.48 22.80
CA ALA A 78 22.86 6.03 23.21
C ALA A 78 22.97 6.74 24.57
N LEU A 79 22.13 7.76 24.77
CA LEU A 79 21.96 8.36 26.08
C LEU A 79 21.30 7.36 27.04
N GLU A 80 21.76 7.34 28.28
CA GLU A 80 21.22 6.47 29.32
C GLU A 80 19.72 6.73 29.52
N GLY A 81 18.91 5.66 29.49
CA GLY A 81 17.46 5.73 29.69
C GLY A 81 16.65 6.38 28.56
N ALA A 82 17.27 6.81 27.45
CA ALA A 82 16.58 7.56 26.41
C ALA A 82 15.65 6.71 25.52
N ASN A 83 15.78 5.37 25.56
CA ASN A 83 15.02 4.44 24.70
C ASN A 83 14.99 4.95 23.24
N PHE A 84 13.79 5.18 22.68
CA PHE A 84 13.56 5.66 21.32
C PHE A 84 13.14 7.14 21.24
N THR A 85 13.25 7.90 22.34
CA THR A 85 12.78 9.30 22.41
C THR A 85 13.52 10.23 21.44
N TYR A 86 14.72 9.85 21.01
CA TYR A 86 15.55 10.57 20.02
C TYR A 86 15.64 9.83 18.67
N GLY A 87 14.71 8.93 18.38
CA GLY A 87 14.73 8.07 17.19
C GLY A 87 15.40 6.73 17.44
N MET A 88 15.99 6.15 16.40
CA MET A 88 16.58 4.80 16.47
C MET A 88 17.71 4.75 17.51
N ASN A 89 17.52 3.91 18.53
CA ASN A 89 18.50 3.67 19.57
C ASN A 89 19.69 2.85 19.06
N SER A 90 20.93 3.30 19.29
CA SER A 90 22.13 2.66 18.74
C SER A 90 22.40 1.26 19.32
N ASP A 91 22.00 0.98 20.56
CA ASP A 91 22.10 -0.38 21.13
C ASP A 91 21.08 -1.33 20.50
N THR A 92 19.89 -0.81 20.17
CA THR A 92 18.87 -1.59 19.46
C THR A 92 19.28 -1.86 18.01
N LEU A 93 19.81 -0.84 17.32
CA LEU A 93 20.31 -1.00 15.95
C LEU A 93 21.41 -2.06 15.86
N GLN A 94 22.34 -2.11 16.81
CA GLN A 94 23.36 -3.15 16.88
C GLN A 94 22.75 -4.57 16.95
N LYS A 95 21.69 -4.76 17.73
CA LYS A 95 20.97 -6.05 17.83
C LYS A 95 20.29 -6.41 16.51
N ILE A 96 19.66 -5.45 15.85
CA ILE A 96 19.01 -5.65 14.53
C ILE A 96 20.05 -6.05 13.48
N VAL A 97 21.15 -5.30 13.36
CA VAL A 97 22.21 -5.60 12.40
C VAL A 97 22.86 -6.95 12.71
N LYS A 98 23.07 -7.29 13.98
CA LYS A 98 23.57 -8.61 14.38
C LYS A 98 22.64 -9.74 13.91
N TYR A 99 21.32 -9.59 14.10
CA TYR A 99 20.36 -10.57 13.60
C TYR A 99 20.42 -10.70 12.07
N TRP A 100 20.50 -9.59 11.34
CA TRP A 100 20.62 -9.59 9.89
C TRP A 100 21.89 -10.27 9.38
N ARG A 101 23.02 -10.09 10.08
CA ARG A 101 24.30 -10.74 9.75
C ARG A 101 24.30 -12.24 10.00
N GLU A 102 23.71 -12.67 11.12
CA GLU A 102 23.96 -14.01 11.66
C GLU A 102 22.80 -14.97 11.48
N LYS A 103 21.56 -14.47 11.38
CA LYS A 103 20.35 -15.28 11.53
C LYS A 103 19.29 -15.07 10.47
N TYR A 104 19.30 -13.93 9.77
CA TYR A 104 18.29 -13.64 8.77
C TYR A 104 18.57 -14.41 7.48
N ASP A 105 17.67 -15.32 7.13
CA ASP A 105 17.74 -16.12 5.91
C ASP A 105 16.83 -15.52 4.82
N TRP A 106 17.43 -14.94 3.79
CA TRP A 106 16.68 -14.39 2.67
C TRP A 106 15.96 -15.46 1.85
N ARG A 107 16.55 -16.65 1.69
CA ARG A 107 15.96 -17.73 0.88
C ARG A 107 14.73 -18.31 1.57
N GLU A 108 14.73 -18.38 2.90
CA GLU A 108 13.52 -18.72 3.67
C GLU A 108 12.40 -17.68 3.42
N ARG A 109 12.73 -16.38 3.43
CA ARG A 109 11.75 -15.30 3.24
C ARG A 109 11.21 -15.27 1.82
N GLU A 110 12.08 -15.45 0.83
CA GLU A 110 11.72 -15.56 -0.58
C GLU A 110 10.79 -16.76 -0.84
N ALA A 111 11.11 -17.93 -0.26
CA ALA A 111 10.24 -19.11 -0.36
C ALA A 111 8.87 -18.88 0.29
N ARG A 112 8.85 -18.21 1.45
CA ARG A 112 7.60 -17.84 2.13
C ARG A 112 6.76 -16.85 1.31
N LEU A 113 7.37 -15.87 0.65
CA LEU A 113 6.65 -14.94 -0.20
C LEU A 113 6.04 -15.67 -1.40
N ASN A 114 6.86 -16.46 -2.10
CA ASN A 114 6.43 -17.26 -3.24
C ASN A 114 5.47 -18.42 -2.87
N SER A 115 5.11 -18.63 -1.60
CA SER A 115 4.06 -19.59 -1.24
C SER A 115 2.67 -19.13 -1.72
N TYR A 116 2.53 -17.85 -2.05
CA TYR A 116 1.36 -17.29 -2.70
C TYR A 116 1.64 -17.02 -4.20
N PRO A 117 0.65 -17.19 -5.08
CA PRO A 117 0.78 -16.77 -6.47
C PRO A 117 0.98 -15.26 -6.61
N HIS A 118 2.01 -14.88 -7.38
CA HIS A 118 2.25 -13.49 -7.79
C HIS A 118 2.05 -13.32 -9.28
N TYR A 119 1.67 -12.11 -9.67
CA TYR A 119 1.41 -11.75 -11.05
C TYR A 119 1.89 -10.32 -11.34
N LYS A 120 2.08 -10.03 -12.62
CA LYS A 120 2.22 -8.68 -13.17
C LYS A 120 1.27 -8.51 -14.35
N THR A 121 0.68 -7.33 -14.47
CA THR A 121 -0.08 -6.90 -15.65
C THR A 121 0.19 -5.42 -15.90
N ARG A 122 0.01 -4.98 -17.14
CA ARG A 122 0.24 -3.60 -17.52
C ARG A 122 -1.03 -2.78 -17.36
N ILE A 123 -0.93 -1.65 -16.66
CA ILE A 123 -2.03 -0.71 -16.43
C ILE A 123 -1.45 0.71 -16.57
N GLU A 124 -1.98 1.50 -17.50
CA GLU A 124 -1.66 2.93 -17.64
C GLU A 124 -0.16 3.18 -17.81
N GLY A 125 0.55 2.32 -18.54
CA GLY A 125 1.99 2.45 -18.79
C GLY A 125 2.89 1.77 -17.75
N LEU A 126 2.33 1.20 -16.69
CA LEU A 126 3.07 0.64 -15.56
C LEU A 126 2.87 -0.88 -15.41
N ASP A 127 3.95 -1.59 -15.07
CA ASP A 127 3.88 -3.00 -14.69
C ASP A 127 3.42 -3.11 -13.22
N ILE A 128 2.13 -3.37 -13.02
CA ILE A 128 1.54 -3.50 -11.69
C ILE A 128 1.71 -4.93 -11.19
N HIS A 129 2.50 -5.08 -10.14
CA HIS A 129 2.61 -6.34 -9.41
C HIS A 129 1.45 -6.51 -8.43
N PHE A 130 0.92 -7.74 -8.33
CA PHE A 130 0.02 -8.12 -7.26
C PHE A 130 0.22 -9.58 -6.82
N MET A 131 0.04 -9.80 -5.52
CA MET A 131 -0.10 -11.14 -4.93
C MET A 131 -1.58 -11.49 -4.86
N ARG A 132 -1.93 -12.75 -5.14
CA ARG A 132 -3.31 -13.24 -5.04
C ARG A 132 -3.37 -14.42 -4.08
N ALA A 133 -4.31 -14.39 -3.14
CA ALA A 133 -4.60 -15.49 -2.25
C ALA A 133 -6.03 -15.98 -2.50
N ASP A 134 -6.15 -17.14 -3.14
CA ASP A 134 -7.44 -17.73 -3.46
C ASP A 134 -8.15 -18.28 -2.22
N SER A 135 -9.45 -18.04 -2.15
CA SER A 135 -10.34 -18.59 -1.12
C SER A 135 -10.28 -20.11 -1.08
N LYS A 136 -10.33 -20.67 0.11
CA LYS A 136 -10.33 -22.13 0.38
C LYS A 136 -11.75 -22.62 0.64
N ILE A 137 -12.67 -22.26 -0.25
CA ILE A 137 -14.10 -22.55 -0.11
C ILE A 137 -14.41 -24.06 -0.13
N GLY A 138 -13.64 -24.86 -0.88
CA GLY A 138 -13.75 -26.33 -0.90
C GLY A 138 -15.20 -26.82 -1.07
N SER A 139 -15.62 -27.73 -0.20
CA SER A 139 -16.98 -28.28 -0.14
C SER A 139 -17.90 -27.54 0.84
N ALA A 140 -17.50 -26.37 1.35
CA ALA A 140 -18.27 -25.63 2.34
C ALA A 140 -19.63 -25.21 1.75
N LYS A 141 -20.71 -25.63 2.39
CA LYS A 141 -22.07 -25.27 1.99
C LYS A 141 -22.45 -23.92 2.59
N ASN A 142 -23.21 -23.13 1.84
CA ASN A 142 -23.68 -21.80 2.26
C ASN A 142 -22.57 -20.77 2.56
N VAL A 143 -21.39 -20.95 1.97
CA VAL A 143 -20.29 -19.98 2.03
C VAL A 143 -20.13 -19.36 0.65
N LYS A 144 -19.89 -18.05 0.58
CA LYS A 144 -19.67 -17.29 -0.66
C LYS A 144 -18.25 -16.72 -0.70
N ALA A 145 -17.55 -16.91 -1.81
CA ALA A 145 -16.30 -16.22 -2.09
C ALA A 145 -16.56 -14.79 -2.57
N VAL A 146 -15.88 -13.82 -1.97
CA VAL A 146 -16.01 -12.39 -2.29
C VAL A 146 -14.61 -11.83 -2.62
N PRO A 147 -14.44 -11.09 -3.73
CA PRO A 147 -13.16 -10.44 -4.01
C PRO A 147 -12.87 -9.35 -2.97
N LEU A 148 -11.66 -9.33 -2.43
CA LEU A 148 -11.19 -8.32 -1.50
C LEU A 148 -9.87 -7.74 -1.99
N LEU A 149 -9.85 -6.42 -2.23
CA LEU A 149 -8.62 -5.68 -2.53
C LEU A 149 -8.00 -5.19 -1.21
N LEU A 150 -6.77 -5.62 -0.92
CA LEU A 150 -6.00 -5.15 0.26
C LEU A 150 -4.82 -4.31 -0.18
N ILE A 151 -4.86 -3.03 0.19
CA ILE A 151 -3.87 -2.03 -0.22
C ILE A 151 -2.99 -1.70 0.98
N HIS A 152 -1.66 -1.79 0.80
CA HIS A 152 -0.70 -1.41 1.83
C HIS A 152 -0.37 0.10 1.75
N GLY A 153 0.29 0.63 2.78
CA GLY A 153 0.77 2.01 2.84
C GLY A 153 2.29 2.12 2.86
N TRP A 154 2.80 3.26 3.35
CA TRP A 154 4.22 3.48 3.65
C TRP A 154 4.43 3.48 5.17
N PRO A 155 5.53 2.90 5.71
CA PRO A 155 6.66 2.24 5.03
C PRO A 155 6.45 0.71 4.86
N ASP A 156 5.24 0.28 4.53
CA ASP A 156 4.86 -1.14 4.46
C ASP A 156 4.85 -1.68 3.01
N SER A 157 4.55 -2.97 2.87
CA SER A 157 4.43 -3.68 1.59
C SER A 157 3.40 -4.82 1.72
N ILE A 158 3.15 -5.53 0.62
CA ILE A 158 2.29 -6.73 0.62
C ILE A 158 2.74 -7.82 1.62
N VAL A 159 3.99 -7.78 2.07
CA VAL A 159 4.56 -8.71 3.05
C VAL A 159 3.80 -8.66 4.37
N GLY A 160 3.31 -7.48 4.78
CA GLY A 160 2.53 -7.31 6.01
C GLY A 160 1.24 -8.11 6.05
N PHE A 161 0.72 -8.53 4.88
CA PHE A 161 -0.53 -9.28 4.81
C PHE A 161 -0.38 -10.79 4.99
N LEU A 162 0.83 -11.35 4.86
CA LEU A 162 1.02 -12.81 4.81
C LEU A 162 0.40 -13.55 6.00
N ASP A 163 0.44 -12.97 7.19
CA ASP A 163 -0.11 -13.58 8.41
C ASP A 163 -1.64 -13.54 8.48
N ILE A 164 -2.28 -12.57 7.83
CA ILE A 164 -3.76 -12.42 7.84
C ILE A 164 -4.44 -13.14 6.68
N LEU A 165 -3.72 -13.45 5.59
CA LEU A 165 -4.29 -14.10 4.42
C LEU A 165 -5.00 -15.43 4.75
N PRO A 166 -4.47 -16.33 5.62
CA PRO A 166 -5.20 -17.53 6.00
C PRO A 166 -6.53 -17.23 6.70
N LEU A 167 -6.58 -16.20 7.55
CA LEU A 167 -7.80 -15.83 8.28
C LEU A 167 -8.91 -15.32 7.35
N LEU A 168 -8.52 -14.68 6.24
CA LEU A 168 -9.44 -14.13 5.24
C LEU A 168 -9.88 -15.17 4.20
N THR A 169 -8.98 -16.07 3.82
CA THR A 169 -9.20 -17.02 2.73
C THR A 169 -9.84 -18.33 3.19
N HIS A 170 -9.76 -18.69 4.47
CA HIS A 170 -10.34 -19.94 4.99
C HIS A 170 -11.74 -19.70 5.60
N PRO A 171 -12.70 -20.62 5.40
CA PRO A 171 -14.00 -20.58 6.08
C PRO A 171 -13.83 -20.50 7.60
N GLN A 172 -14.56 -19.56 8.22
CA GLN A 172 -14.58 -19.38 9.67
C GLN A 172 -15.96 -19.77 10.21
N GLU A 173 -15.99 -20.35 11.41
CA GLU A 173 -17.25 -20.67 12.07
C GLU A 173 -18.09 -19.40 12.29
N GLY A 174 -19.38 -19.45 11.94
CA GLY A 174 -20.27 -18.30 12.04
C GLY A 174 -20.18 -17.30 10.87
N SER A 175 -19.27 -17.48 9.91
CA SER A 175 -19.21 -16.69 8.68
C SER A 175 -19.74 -17.47 7.48
N ASN A 176 -20.55 -16.81 6.66
CA ASN A 176 -20.96 -17.30 5.34
C ASN A 176 -20.15 -16.67 4.19
N VAL A 177 -19.03 -15.99 4.51
CA VAL A 177 -18.15 -15.33 3.54
C VAL A 177 -16.71 -15.77 3.73
N VAL A 178 -16.03 -15.98 2.61
CA VAL A 178 -14.56 -16.10 2.49
C VAL A 178 -14.08 -15.18 1.39
N PHE A 179 -12.80 -14.80 1.41
CA PHE A 179 -12.27 -13.83 0.47
C PHE A 179 -11.32 -14.44 -0.55
N ASP A 180 -11.47 -14.04 -1.82
CA ASP A 180 -10.40 -14.09 -2.81
C ASP A 180 -9.65 -12.77 -2.70
N VAL A 181 -8.42 -12.81 -2.17
CA VAL A 181 -7.69 -11.60 -1.79
C VAL A 181 -6.71 -11.20 -2.89
N ILE A 182 -6.75 -9.94 -3.30
CA ILE A 182 -5.78 -9.33 -4.22
C ILE A 182 -5.01 -8.26 -3.45
N CYS A 183 -3.69 -8.40 -3.38
CA CYS A 183 -2.78 -7.47 -2.73
C CYS A 183 -1.83 -6.86 -3.76
N PRO A 184 -2.16 -5.71 -4.37
CA PRO A 184 -1.25 -5.01 -5.26
C PRO A 184 -0.09 -4.38 -4.49
N SER A 185 1.08 -4.33 -5.13
CA SER A 185 2.09 -3.32 -4.77
C SER A 185 1.64 -1.98 -5.34
N ILE A 186 1.51 -0.96 -4.51
CA ILE A 186 1.17 0.39 -5.00
C ILE A 186 2.29 0.91 -5.92
N PRO A 187 2.01 1.76 -6.93
CA PRO A 187 3.02 2.24 -7.86
C PRO A 187 4.25 2.84 -7.17
N GLY A 188 5.44 2.41 -7.60
CA GLY A 188 6.71 2.80 -6.99
C GLY A 188 7.16 1.95 -5.79
N PHE A 189 6.41 0.91 -5.42
CA PHE A 189 6.76 -0.05 -4.36
C PHE A 189 6.94 -1.46 -4.91
N GLY A 190 7.66 -2.28 -4.13
CA GLY A 190 7.97 -3.68 -4.46
C GLY A 190 9.34 -3.87 -5.07
#